data_AF-A0A7C6YG03-F1
#
_entry.id   AF-A0A7C6YG03-F1
#
_cell.length_a   1.000
_cell.length_b   1.000
_cell.length_c   1.000
_cell.angle_alpha   90.00
_cell.angle_beta   90.00
_cell.angle_gamma   90.00
#
_symmetry.space_group_name_H-M   'P 1'
#
loop_
_entity.id
_entity.type
_entity.pdbx_description
1 polymer ?
#
loop_
_entity_poly.entity_id
_entity_poly.type
_entity_poly.pdbx_seq_one_letter_code
_entity_poly.pdbx_strand_id
1 'polypeptide(L)'
;APAAAPADHCPAVEGPGLVSGDGPGSLDTPAGAVLAFDHAYYVERSAAGAFEAVSPSSRMSEERLRTEGVDRLSQGTRHCVQIRELSPELLDVTLTETPPDAEPVTIRQRVRVAQAEDGSWGIVSITPAG
;
A
#
# COMPACT_ATOMS: atom_id res chain seq x y z
N ALA A 1 -36.56 1.89 1.45
CA ALA A 1 -35.51 2.20 2.45
C ALA A 1 -34.44 3.01 1.75
N PRO A 2 -33.89 4.09 2.33
CA PRO A 2 -32.77 4.76 1.70
C PRO A 2 -31.55 3.85 1.81
N ALA A 3 -30.84 3.64 0.70
CA ALA A 3 -29.53 3.00 0.73
C ALA A 3 -28.59 3.93 1.48
N ALA A 4 -28.01 3.45 2.59
CA ALA A 4 -26.89 4.12 3.21
C ALA A 4 -25.77 4.22 2.16
N ALA A 5 -25.28 5.43 1.90
CA ALA A 5 -24.02 5.60 1.19
C ALA A 5 -22.93 4.78 1.91
N PRO A 6 -21.98 4.16 1.19
CA PRO A 6 -20.87 3.52 1.87
C PRO A 6 -20.19 4.59 2.73
N ALA A 7 -20.11 4.38 4.04
CA ALA A 7 -19.18 5.14 4.85
C ALA A 7 -17.80 4.98 4.19
N ASP A 8 -17.06 6.07 3.99
CA ASP A 8 -15.70 6.00 3.47
C ASP A 8 -14.92 5.04 4.36
N HIS A 9 -14.76 3.82 3.87
CA HIS A 9 -14.12 2.72 4.59
C HIS A 9 -12.62 2.96 4.81
N CYS A 10 -12.09 3.98 4.13
CA CYS A 10 -10.73 4.46 4.25
C CYS A 10 -10.71 6.00 4.09
N PRO A 11 -11.03 6.77 5.14
CA PRO A 11 -10.96 8.22 5.01
C PRO A 11 -9.52 8.63 4.72
N ALA A 12 -9.34 9.45 3.67
CA ALA A 12 -8.04 10.04 3.39
C ALA A 12 -7.66 11.00 4.52
N VAL A 13 -6.56 10.71 5.20
CA VAL A 13 -6.03 11.52 6.30
C VAL A 13 -4.54 11.75 6.04
N GLU A 14 -4.13 13.01 6.10
CA GLU A 14 -2.73 13.41 6.08
C GLU A 14 -2.45 14.28 7.30
N GLY A 15 -1.57 13.83 8.18
CA GLY A 15 -1.19 14.55 9.40
C GLY A 15 0.25 14.22 9.82
N PRO A 16 0.78 14.89 10.85
CA PRO A 16 2.16 14.68 11.29
C PRO A 16 2.43 13.21 11.65
N GLY A 17 3.24 12.53 10.82
CA GLY A 17 3.62 11.14 10.99
C GLY A 17 2.49 10.11 10.86
N LEU A 18 1.32 10.50 10.34
CA LEU A 18 0.18 9.62 10.12
C LEU A 18 -0.46 9.93 8.76
N VAL A 19 -0.54 8.91 7.91
CA VAL A 19 -1.22 8.97 6.61
C VAL A 19 -2.20 7.80 6.51
N SER A 20 -3.38 8.01 5.95
CA SER A 20 -4.31 6.92 5.64
C SER A 20 -5.04 7.19 4.33
N GLY A 21 -5.36 6.14 3.58
CA GLY A 21 -6.12 6.22 2.35
C GLY A 21 -6.03 4.96 1.51
N ASP A 22 -6.78 4.95 0.43
CA ASP A 22 -6.79 3.95 -0.66
C ASP A 22 -6.52 4.60 -2.02
N GLY A 23 -6.06 5.87 -2.01
CA GLY A 23 -5.81 6.68 -3.19
C GLY A 23 -4.46 6.42 -3.86
N PRO A 24 -4.18 7.09 -5.00
CA PRO A 24 -3.06 6.76 -5.89
C PRO A 24 -1.65 7.00 -5.33
N GLY A 25 -1.52 7.70 -4.21
CA GLY A 25 -0.21 8.03 -3.64
C GLY A 25 0.68 8.88 -4.54
N SER A 26 1.97 8.90 -4.24
CA SER A 26 3.03 9.58 -5.01
C SER A 26 4.40 9.07 -4.58
N LEU A 27 5.42 9.16 -5.43
CA LEU A 27 6.79 8.79 -5.04
C LEU A 27 7.53 9.94 -4.32
N ASP A 28 6.84 11.04 -4.00
CA ASP A 28 7.46 12.24 -3.43
C ASP A 28 7.74 12.10 -1.92
N THR A 29 7.09 11.12 -1.26
CA THR A 29 7.19 10.91 0.18
C THR A 29 7.27 9.42 0.54
N PRO A 30 7.83 9.07 1.71
CA PRO A 30 7.80 7.70 2.25
C PRO A 30 6.40 7.06 2.23
N ALA A 31 5.41 7.75 2.79
CA ALA A 31 4.04 7.25 2.89
C ALA A 31 3.34 7.21 1.53
N GLY A 32 3.60 8.22 0.67
CA GLY A 32 3.08 8.25 -0.69
C GLY A 32 3.52 7.05 -1.51
N ALA A 33 4.77 6.59 -1.37
CA ALA A 33 5.28 5.45 -2.11
C ALA A 33 4.57 4.15 -1.72
N VAL A 34 4.20 4.00 -0.44
CA VAL A 34 3.38 2.87 0.03
C VAL A 34 1.97 2.95 -0.55
N LEU A 35 1.32 4.12 -0.51
CA LEU A 35 0.01 4.30 -1.12
C LEU A 35 0.03 4.00 -2.62
N ALA A 36 1.06 4.44 -3.35
CA ALA A 36 1.21 4.18 -4.78
C ALA A 36 1.36 2.68 -5.07
N PHE A 37 2.17 1.98 -4.26
CA PHE A 37 2.33 0.54 -4.34
C PHE A 37 0.99 -0.20 -4.12
N ASP A 38 0.30 0.10 -3.02
CA ASP A 38 -0.95 -0.56 -2.66
C ASP A 38 -2.09 -0.24 -3.65
N HIS A 39 -2.19 1.01 -4.12
CA HIS A 39 -3.18 1.39 -5.15
C HIS A 39 -2.95 0.62 -6.46
N ALA A 40 -1.72 0.57 -6.95
CA ALA A 40 -1.41 -0.19 -8.16
C ALA A 40 -1.66 -1.70 -7.98
N TYR A 41 -1.46 -2.23 -6.78
CA TYR A 41 -1.68 -3.63 -6.46
C TYR A 41 -3.17 -4.00 -6.35
N TYR A 42 -3.98 -3.23 -5.60
CA TYR A 42 -5.38 -3.57 -5.31
C TYR A 42 -6.39 -2.96 -6.29
N VAL A 43 -6.14 -1.75 -6.77
CA VAL A 43 -7.06 -1.00 -7.64
C VAL A 43 -6.72 -1.25 -9.10
N GLU A 44 -5.49 -0.95 -9.51
CA GLU A 44 -5.07 -1.13 -10.91
C GLU A 44 -4.80 -2.59 -11.26
N ARG A 45 -4.52 -3.42 -10.24
CA ARG A 45 -4.17 -4.84 -10.39
C ARG A 45 -3.01 -5.03 -11.35
N SER A 46 -1.99 -4.21 -11.18
CA SER A 46 -0.82 -4.14 -12.05
C SER A 46 0.44 -4.40 -11.24
N ALA A 47 1.07 -5.56 -11.49
CA ALA A 47 2.35 -5.88 -10.87
C ALA A 47 3.45 -4.92 -11.34
N ALA A 48 3.42 -4.52 -12.61
CA ALA A 48 4.33 -3.51 -13.16
C ALA A 48 4.11 -2.15 -12.50
N GLY A 49 2.85 -1.71 -12.36
CA GLY A 49 2.53 -0.45 -11.67
C GLY A 49 2.98 -0.43 -10.22
N ALA A 50 2.77 -1.54 -9.49
CA ALA A 50 3.27 -1.67 -8.12
C ALA A 50 4.81 -1.68 -8.08
N PHE A 51 5.46 -2.28 -9.07
CA PHE A 51 6.92 -2.35 -9.15
C PHE A 51 7.57 -0.97 -9.41
N GLU A 52 6.88 -0.01 -10.04
CA GLU A 52 7.36 1.37 -10.16
C GLU A 52 7.56 2.06 -8.80
N ALA A 53 6.81 1.65 -7.76
CA ALA A 53 6.96 2.15 -6.39
C ALA A 53 8.00 1.34 -5.56
N VAL A 54 8.69 0.39 -6.17
CA VAL A 54 9.73 -0.42 -5.52
C VAL A 54 11.09 0.22 -5.75
N SER A 55 11.89 0.34 -4.69
CA SER A 55 13.24 0.88 -4.78
C SER A 55 14.15 -0.04 -5.61
N PRO A 56 15.06 0.50 -6.45
CA PRO A 56 16.06 -0.30 -7.16
C PRO A 56 16.99 -1.11 -6.24
N SER A 57 17.12 -0.73 -4.96
CA SER A 57 17.90 -1.49 -3.96
C SER A 57 17.11 -2.64 -3.32
N SER A 58 15.83 -2.79 -3.66
CA SER A 58 14.99 -3.89 -3.19
C SER A 58 15.41 -5.23 -3.80
N ARG A 59 15.05 -6.31 -3.10
CA ARG A 59 15.10 -7.68 -3.64
C ARG A 59 13.76 -8.15 -4.20
N MET A 60 12.73 -7.31 -4.13
CA MET A 60 11.43 -7.59 -4.74
C MET A 60 11.59 -7.64 -6.26
N SER A 61 10.76 -8.44 -6.93
CA SER A 61 10.72 -8.51 -8.38
C SER A 61 9.28 -8.39 -8.87
N GLU A 62 9.10 -7.76 -10.01
CA GLU A 62 7.80 -7.63 -10.67
C GLU A 62 7.13 -9.00 -10.87
N GLU A 63 7.89 -10.01 -11.33
CA GLU A 63 7.36 -11.35 -11.55
C GLU A 63 6.80 -11.98 -10.26
N ARG A 64 7.46 -11.75 -9.12
CA ARG A 64 6.98 -12.23 -7.81
C ARG A 64 5.72 -11.49 -7.40
N LEU A 65 5.67 -10.17 -7.57
CA LEU A 65 4.47 -9.36 -7.31
C LEU A 65 3.28 -9.83 -8.15
N ARG A 66 3.53 -10.21 -9.40
CA ARG A 66 2.51 -10.76 -10.29
C ARG A 66 2.01 -12.12 -9.83
N THR A 67 2.91 -13.10 -9.76
CA THR A 67 2.55 -14.53 -9.60
C THR A 67 2.15 -14.92 -8.18
N GLU A 68 2.73 -14.28 -7.16
CA GLU A 68 2.41 -14.52 -5.76
C GLU A 68 1.36 -13.56 -5.22
N GLY A 69 1.12 -12.45 -5.93
CA GLY A 69 0.26 -11.38 -5.48
C GLY A 69 -0.94 -11.12 -6.40
N VAL A 70 -0.76 -10.25 -7.38
CA VAL A 70 -1.83 -9.72 -8.25
C VAL A 70 -2.67 -10.84 -8.89
N ASP A 71 -2.05 -11.89 -9.43
CA ASP A 71 -2.76 -13.01 -10.08
C ASP A 71 -3.64 -13.80 -9.10
N ARG A 72 -3.39 -13.70 -7.79
CA ARG A 72 -4.15 -14.39 -6.73
C ARG A 72 -5.17 -13.49 -6.05
N LEU A 73 -5.17 -12.19 -6.34
CA LEU A 73 -6.06 -11.23 -5.70
C LEU A 73 -7.50 -11.42 -6.18
N SER A 74 -8.41 -11.76 -5.26
CA SER A 74 -9.84 -11.90 -5.57
C SER A 74 -10.39 -10.63 -6.21
N GLN A 75 -11.23 -10.79 -7.24
CA GLN A 75 -11.89 -9.64 -7.88
C GLN A 75 -12.79 -8.92 -6.88
N GLY A 76 -12.78 -7.59 -6.92
CA GLY A 76 -13.58 -6.76 -6.02
C GLY A 76 -13.02 -6.60 -4.60
N THR A 77 -11.86 -7.18 -4.29
CA THR A 77 -11.14 -6.87 -3.03
C THR A 77 -10.82 -5.38 -2.97
N ARG A 78 -11.29 -4.73 -1.91
CA ARG A 78 -10.94 -3.35 -1.56
C ARG A 78 -9.80 -3.34 -0.55
N HIS A 79 -9.13 -2.20 -0.42
CA HIS A 79 -8.04 -2.04 0.51
C HIS A 79 -8.15 -0.70 1.24
N CYS A 80 -7.53 -0.62 2.41
CA CYS A 80 -7.31 0.62 3.11
C CYS A 80 -5.95 0.57 3.79
N VAL A 81 -5.14 1.61 3.61
CA VAL A 81 -3.82 1.70 4.21
C VAL A 81 -3.84 2.74 5.33
N GLN A 82 -3.21 2.40 6.45
CA GLN A 82 -2.86 3.32 7.52
C GLN A 82 -1.36 3.24 7.77
N ILE A 83 -0.68 4.37 7.70
CA ILE A 83 0.78 4.49 7.72
C ILE A 83 1.15 5.39 8.88
N ARG A 84 1.97 4.88 9.79
CA ARG A 84 2.60 5.66 10.84
C ARG A 84 4.10 5.68 10.62
N GLU A 85 4.67 6.87 10.54
CA GLU A 85 6.11 7.04 10.41
C GLU A 85 6.79 6.73 11.75
N LEU A 86 7.80 5.85 11.72
CA LEU A 86 8.62 5.53 12.88
C LEU A 86 10.00 6.18 12.77
N SER A 87 10.52 6.27 11.56
CA SER A 87 11.65 7.08 11.15
C SER A 87 11.48 7.44 9.67
N PRO A 88 12.32 8.32 9.09
CA PRO A 88 12.20 8.72 7.69
C PRO A 88 12.21 7.55 6.68
N GLU A 89 12.83 6.42 7.03
CA GLU A 89 12.99 5.24 6.17
C GLU A 89 12.23 4.01 6.68
N LEU A 90 11.41 4.17 7.73
CA LEU A 90 10.73 3.06 8.39
C LEU A 90 9.29 3.42 8.77
N LEU A 91 8.35 2.68 8.19
CA LEU A 91 6.92 2.90 8.31
C LEU A 91 6.25 1.70 8.97
N ASP A 92 5.37 1.98 9.92
CA ASP A 92 4.41 1.01 10.45
C ASP A 92 3.15 1.09 9.59
N VAL A 93 2.85 0.03 8.85
CA VAL A 93 1.74 -0.01 7.90
C VAL A 93 0.71 -1.01 8.39
N THR A 94 -0.53 -0.55 8.51
CA THR A 94 -1.69 -1.40 8.73
C THR A 94 -2.52 -1.38 7.46
N LEU A 95 -2.50 -2.50 6.75
CA LEU A 95 -3.29 -2.75 5.55
C LEU A 95 -4.55 -3.51 5.94
N THR A 96 -5.71 -3.02 5.53
CA THR A 96 -6.98 -3.74 5.68
C THR A 96 -7.47 -4.16 4.30
N GLU A 97 -7.48 -5.45 4.02
CA GLU A 97 -8.09 -6.03 2.83
C GLU A 97 -9.56 -6.33 3.13
N THR A 98 -10.46 -5.95 2.23
CA THR A 98 -11.89 -6.29 2.34
C THR A 98 -12.34 -7.02 1.09
N PRO A 99 -12.34 -8.37 1.10
CA PRO A 99 -12.92 -9.16 0.03
C PRO A 99 -14.43 -8.91 -0.09
N PRO A 100 -15.05 -9.12 -1.28
CA PRO A 100 -16.48 -8.87 -1.47
C PRO A 100 -17.39 -9.78 -0.64
N ASP A 101 -16.97 -11.03 -0.41
CA ASP A 101 -17.79 -12.09 0.22
C ASP A 101 -17.16 -12.63 1.53
N ALA A 102 -16.24 -11.88 2.14
CA ALA A 102 -15.59 -12.28 3.38
C ALA A 102 -15.35 -11.09 4.32
N GLU A 103 -15.11 -11.40 5.58
CA GLU A 103 -14.77 -10.39 6.59
C GLU A 103 -13.44 -9.69 6.26
N PRO A 104 -13.30 -8.40 6.60
CA PRO A 104 -12.04 -7.68 6.45
C PRO A 104 -10.88 -8.36 7.18
N VAL A 105 -9.72 -8.40 6.54
CA VAL A 105 -8.48 -8.93 7.10
C VAL A 105 -7.52 -7.77 7.31
N THR A 106 -7.04 -7.60 8.55
CA THR A 106 -6.04 -6.60 8.88
C THR A 106 -4.66 -7.23 8.95
N ILE A 107 -3.72 -6.69 8.17
CA ILE A 107 -2.35 -7.13 8.05
C ILE A 107 -1.46 -5.98 8.55
N ARG A 108 -0.70 -6.25 9.62
CA ARG A 108 0.29 -5.30 10.13
C ARG A 108 1.65 -5.62 9.53
N GLN A 109 2.33 -4.58 9.06
CA GLN A 109 3.58 -4.69 8.32
C GLN A 109 4.54 -3.58 8.73
N ARG A 110 5.83 -3.88 8.62
CA ARG A 110 6.92 -2.93 8.71
C ARG A 110 7.48 -2.74 7.30
N VAL A 111 7.37 -1.53 6.80
CA VAL A 111 7.83 -1.17 5.46
C VAL A 111 9.08 -0.32 5.57
N ARG A 112 10.16 -0.76 4.93
CA ARG A 112 11.35 0.04 4.74
C ARG A 112 11.28 0.70 3.38
N VAL A 113 11.59 1.98 3.34
CA VAL A 113 11.68 2.77 2.11
C VAL A 113 13.06 3.41 2.01
N ALA A 114 13.45 3.78 0.81
CA ALA A 114 14.68 4.53 0.56
C ALA A 114 14.41 5.60 -0.49
N GLN A 115 15.14 6.70 -0.38
CA GLN A 115 15.15 7.75 -1.40
C GLN A 115 16.19 7.44 -2.47
N ALA A 116 15.81 7.55 -3.73
CA ALA A 116 16.68 7.47 -4.89
C ALA A 116 17.42 8.81 -5.12
N GLU A 117 18.42 8.80 -6.00
CA GLU A 117 19.23 10.00 -6.30
C GLU A 117 18.42 11.13 -6.93
N ASP A 118 17.32 10.80 -7.62
CA ASP A 118 16.39 11.77 -8.21
C ASP A 118 15.38 12.34 -7.20
N GLY A 119 15.44 11.90 -5.95
CA GLY A 119 14.56 12.35 -4.87
C GLY A 119 13.30 11.52 -4.69
N SER A 120 12.99 10.58 -5.58
CA SER A 120 11.85 9.68 -5.46
C SER A 120 12.04 8.66 -4.33
N TRP A 121 10.94 8.26 -3.68
CA TRP A 121 10.92 7.24 -2.64
C TRP A 121 10.41 5.91 -3.19
N GLY A 122 11.02 4.82 -2.76
CA GLY A 122 10.59 3.47 -3.12
C GLY A 122 10.69 2.48 -1.98
N ILE A 123 9.85 1.44 -2.04
CA ILE A 123 9.83 0.34 -1.06
C ILE A 123 11.07 -0.54 -1.23
N VAL A 124 11.83 -0.72 -0.15
CA VAL A 124 12.97 -1.62 -0.08
C VAL A 124 12.55 -3.01 0.39
N SER A 125 11.71 -3.08 1.43
CA SER A 125 11.25 -4.35 1.98
C SER A 125 9.94 -4.20 2.75
N ILE A 126 9.09 -5.22 2.67
CA ILE A 126 7.89 -5.36 3.49
C ILE A 126 8.05 -6.60 4.37
N THR A 127 7.88 -6.47 5.67
CA THR A 127 7.95 -7.60 6.62
C THR A 127 6.75 -7.58 7.57
N PRO A 128 6.17 -8.71 7.99
CA PRO A 128 5.08 -8.72 8.96
C PRO A 128 5.47 -7.99 10.26
N ALA A 129 4.53 -7.23 10.82
CA ALA A 129 4.60 -6.66 12.15
C ALA A 129 3.59 -7.40 13.05
N GLY A 130 4.05 -7.82 14.23
CA GLY A 130 3.27 -8.65 15.16
C GLY A 130 2.03 -7.99 15.72
#